data_AF-A0A8T5N3C4-F1
#
_entry.id   AF-A0A8T5N3C4-F1
#
_cell.length_a   1.000
_cell.length_b   1.000
_cell.length_c   1.000
_cell.angle_alpha   90.00
_cell.angle_beta   90.00
_cell.angle_gamma   90.00
#
_symmetry.space_group_name_H-M   'P 1'
#
loop_
_entity.id
_entity.type
_entity.pdbx_description
1 polymer ?
#
loop_
_entity_poly.entity_id
_entity_poly.type
_entity_poly.pdbx_seq_one_letter_code
_entity_poly.pdbx_strand_id
1 'polypeptide(L)'
;MNDIPPDKLKLRINTLLILTKKVGRMLMESRTGMAGLAIILAFAFMAIFAPFIAPYSVDFIAPADDMFSVDRIVLQYPVKDGYYSMVVGPTTPSESSMGGGIWFILANQDGTIEMDFGIKTALDPFEEGNMSISLDIADYGLELPLSEVLYLTPARGYNSTSTETSTFGERVESGLLTFVANTTFVIFDPFTETVLHQEDAGFIPKWVVQDTTSAGNMLNPPSQRKITENLWFTRLEGPFRYVTLANESKFVTYKFEYCWNIRGIGPVQNLVEMDIPITQKPLNYKFDNVKYAANTTGIYIPSTNGTLYYFNGTTNGTAAKIIQFNISSEPVE
;
A
#
# COMPACT_ATOMS: atom_id res chain seq x y z
N MET A 1 20.29 44.95 8.55
CA MET A 1 21.58 44.26 8.76
C MET A 1 22.28 45.01 9.88
N ASN A 2 22.36 44.42 11.08
CA ASN A 2 22.89 45.11 12.25
C ASN A 2 24.43 45.09 12.21
N ASP A 3 25.03 46.27 12.13
CA ASP A 3 26.48 46.47 12.20
C ASP A 3 27.02 45.94 13.52
N ILE A 4 27.69 44.79 13.46
CA ILE A 4 28.42 44.25 14.60
C ILE A 4 29.69 45.12 14.71
N PRO A 5 29.87 45.89 15.80
CA PRO A 5 31.04 46.74 15.93
C PRO A 5 32.33 45.92 15.83
N PRO A 6 33.36 46.42 15.15
CA PRO A 6 34.56 45.66 14.76
C PRO A 6 35.28 45.01 15.95
N ASP A 7 35.15 45.59 17.14
CA ASP A 7 35.72 45.03 18.38
C ASP A 7 34.99 43.78 18.87
N LYS A 8 33.67 43.67 18.64
CA LYS A 8 32.90 42.45 18.93
C LYS A 8 33.20 41.33 17.93
N LEU A 9 33.53 41.67 16.68
CA LEU A 9 33.96 40.70 15.67
C LEU A 9 35.33 40.11 16.03
N LYS A 10 36.30 40.97 16.39
CA LYS A 10 37.62 40.53 16.87
C LYS A 10 37.51 39.68 18.13
N LEU A 11 36.65 40.05 19.08
CA LEU A 11 36.40 39.27 20.28
C LEU A 11 35.81 37.89 19.93
N ARG A 12 34.83 37.82 19.02
CA ARG A 12 34.24 36.54 18.58
C ARG A 12 35.24 35.64 17.85
N ILE A 13 36.07 36.19 16.98
CA ILE A 13 37.11 35.45 16.26
C ILE A 13 38.15 34.90 17.25
N ASN A 14 38.60 35.72 18.21
CA ASN A 14 39.54 35.27 19.24
C ASN A 14 38.93 34.21 20.15
N THR A 15 37.65 34.34 20.53
CA THR A 15 36.96 33.31 21.32
C THR A 15 36.81 32.00 20.55
N LEU A 16 36.51 32.05 19.24
CA LEU A 16 36.50 30.88 18.35
C LEU A 16 37.88 30.24 18.19
N LEU A 17 38.94 31.04 18.06
CA LEU A 17 40.33 30.57 17.99
C LEU A 17 40.78 29.92 19.31
N ILE A 18 40.34 30.44 20.45
CA ILE A 18 40.64 29.86 21.77
C ILE A 18 39.84 28.56 21.98
N LEU A 19 38.56 28.53 21.58
CA LEU A 19 37.73 27.32 21.62
C LEU A 19 38.29 26.22 20.71
N THR A 20 38.67 26.54 19.48
CA THR A 20 39.29 25.60 18.54
C THR A 20 40.66 25.12 19.02
N LYS A 21 41.47 25.99 19.65
CA LYS A 21 42.72 25.56 20.32
C LYS A 21 42.47 24.65 21.52
N LYS A 22 41.47 24.94 22.36
CA LYS A 22 41.12 24.08 23.51
C LYS A 22 40.58 22.73 23.07
N VAL A 23 39.66 22.70 22.10
CA VAL A 23 39.10 21.47 21.53
C VAL A 23 40.19 20.67 20.81
N GLY A 24 41.06 21.33 20.04
CA GLY A 24 42.19 20.68 19.38
C GLY A 24 43.18 20.04 20.37
N ARG A 25 43.47 20.72 21.49
CA ARG A 25 44.33 20.17 22.55
C ARG A 25 43.66 18.99 23.26
N MET A 26 42.36 19.09 23.54
CA MET A 26 41.56 18.03 24.17
C MET A 26 41.43 16.78 23.26
N LEU A 27 41.33 16.97 21.94
CA LEU A 27 41.34 15.89 20.96
C LEU A 27 42.73 15.23 20.80
N MET A 28 43.81 15.99 20.95
CA MET A 28 45.19 15.49 20.86
C MET A 28 45.65 14.73 22.12
N GLU A 29 45.10 15.05 23.30
CA GLU A 29 45.45 14.37 24.56
C GLU A 29 44.70 13.03 24.75
N SER A 30 43.59 12.82 24.03
CA SER A 30 42.80 11.60 24.11
C SER A 30 43.13 10.63 22.98
N ARG A 31 43.59 9.41 23.31
CA ARG A 31 43.84 8.34 22.32
C ARG A 31 42.61 8.02 21.46
N THR A 32 41.41 8.08 22.03
CA THR A 32 40.15 7.89 21.29
C THR A 32 39.75 9.11 20.47
N GLY A 33 40.06 10.33 20.95
CA GLY A 33 39.85 11.58 20.20
C GLY A 33 40.71 11.68 18.95
N MET A 34 41.99 11.30 19.05
CA MET A 34 42.90 11.19 17.91
C MET A 34 42.45 10.15 16.88
N ALA A 35 41.98 8.98 17.33
CA ALA A 35 41.47 7.94 16.43
C ALA A 35 40.24 8.42 15.65
N GLY A 36 39.28 9.07 16.34
CA GLY A 36 38.11 9.67 15.69
C GLY A 36 38.48 10.78 14.70
N LEU A 37 39.41 11.65 15.07
CA LEU A 37 39.93 12.70 14.19
C LEU A 37 40.61 12.11 12.95
N ALA A 38 41.41 11.06 13.11
CA ALA A 38 42.08 10.38 12.00
C ALA A 38 41.07 9.76 11.02
N ILE A 39 39.98 9.16 11.51
CA ILE A 39 38.90 8.62 10.68
C ILE A 39 38.21 9.75 9.90
N ILE A 40 37.86 10.85 10.57
CA ILE A 40 37.22 12.01 9.93
C ILE A 40 38.13 12.63 8.86
N LEU A 41 39.42 12.79 9.17
CA LEU A 41 40.41 13.30 8.21
C LEU A 41 40.60 12.36 7.02
N ALA A 42 40.56 11.04 7.23
CA ALA A 42 40.63 10.07 6.14
C ALA A 42 39.40 10.18 5.21
N PHE A 43 38.18 10.28 5.76
CA PHE A 43 36.98 10.49 4.93
C PHE A 43 36.98 11.85 4.23
N ALA A 44 37.42 12.91 4.90
CA ALA A 44 37.54 14.23 4.29
C ALA A 44 38.57 14.24 3.15
N PHE A 45 39.71 13.56 3.34
CA PHE A 45 40.70 13.37 2.29
C PHE A 45 40.11 12.59 1.11
N MET A 46 39.45 11.46 1.37
CA MET A 46 38.78 10.66 0.34
C MET A 46 37.74 11.49 -0.42
N ALA A 47 36.94 12.33 0.24
CA ALA A 47 35.93 13.16 -0.42
C ALA A 47 36.53 14.28 -1.28
N ILE A 48 37.56 14.98 -0.79
CA ILE A 48 38.24 16.07 -1.53
C ILE A 48 38.97 15.51 -2.74
N PHE A 49 39.61 14.35 -2.60
CA PHE A 49 40.40 13.73 -3.67
C PHE A 49 39.62 12.70 -4.49
N ALA A 50 38.36 12.40 -4.17
CA ALA A 50 37.52 11.47 -4.93
C ALA A 50 37.52 11.74 -6.44
N PRO A 51 37.43 13.00 -6.93
CA PRO A 51 37.49 13.28 -8.37
C PRO A 51 38.81 12.87 -9.04
N PHE A 52 39.91 12.82 -8.28
CA PHE A 52 41.24 12.47 -8.78
C PHE A 52 41.59 10.99 -8.57
N ILE A 53 41.10 10.38 -7.49
CA ILE A 53 41.35 8.97 -7.13
C ILE A 53 40.44 8.04 -7.95
N ALA A 54 39.22 8.47 -8.22
CA ALA A 54 38.25 7.79 -9.08
C ALA A 54 37.78 8.76 -10.17
N PRO A 55 38.60 9.01 -11.21
CA PRO A 55 38.20 9.87 -12.32
C PRO A 55 37.11 9.16 -13.12
N TYR A 56 35.86 9.52 -12.85
CA TYR A 56 34.74 9.14 -13.70
C TYR A 56 34.83 9.93 -15.02
N SER A 57 34.51 9.29 -16.15
CA SER A 57 34.39 10.01 -17.41
C SER A 57 33.32 11.10 -17.29
N VAL A 58 33.47 12.19 -18.04
CA VAL A 58 32.42 13.23 -18.12
C VAL A 58 31.09 12.62 -18.59
N ASP A 59 31.18 11.56 -19.38
CA ASP A 59 30.05 10.75 -19.86
C ASP A 59 29.75 9.53 -18.98
N PHE A 60 30.22 9.51 -17.72
CA PHE A 60 29.93 8.41 -16.81
C PHE A 60 28.44 8.41 -16.47
N ILE A 61 27.74 7.47 -17.08
CA ILE A 61 26.38 7.10 -16.71
C ILE A 61 26.52 6.06 -15.61
N ALA A 62 25.92 6.33 -14.44
CA ALA A 62 25.89 5.36 -13.36
C ALA A 62 25.34 4.01 -13.87
N PRO A 63 25.80 2.86 -13.34
CA PRO A 63 25.25 1.56 -13.69
C PRO A 63 23.71 1.59 -13.62
N ALA A 64 23.04 0.86 -14.51
CA ALA A 64 21.58 0.84 -14.58
C ALA A 64 20.91 0.51 -13.21
N ASP A 65 21.61 -0.25 -12.36
CA ASP A 65 21.19 -0.59 -11.01
C ASP A 65 21.10 0.61 -10.05
N ASP A 66 21.84 1.69 -10.32
CA ASP A 66 21.86 2.95 -9.54
C ASP A 66 21.07 4.10 -10.21
N MET A 67 20.52 3.88 -11.41
CA MET A 67 19.70 4.87 -12.11
C MET A 67 18.22 4.73 -11.73
N PHE A 68 17.66 5.75 -11.08
CA PHE A 68 16.21 5.91 -10.98
C PHE A 68 15.66 6.38 -12.34
N SER A 69 15.35 5.45 -13.24
CA SER A 69 14.61 5.79 -14.46
C SER A 69 13.12 5.92 -14.13
N VAL A 70 12.56 7.10 -14.36
CA VAL A 70 11.09 7.32 -14.33
C VAL A 70 10.61 7.27 -15.78
N ASP A 71 10.33 6.06 -16.24
CA ASP A 71 9.77 5.83 -17.56
C ASP A 71 8.27 6.16 -17.50
N ARG A 72 7.86 7.31 -18.08
CA ARG A 72 6.44 7.66 -18.19
C ARG A 72 5.90 7.08 -19.48
N ILE A 73 5.07 6.05 -19.35
CA ILE A 73 4.32 5.50 -20.46
C ILE A 73 2.93 6.15 -20.45
N VAL A 74 2.56 6.83 -21.54
CA VAL A 74 1.25 7.48 -21.70
C VAL A 74 0.37 6.55 -22.50
N LEU A 75 -0.54 5.86 -21.81
CA LEU A 75 -1.49 4.97 -22.43
C LEU A 75 -2.72 5.77 -22.85
N GLN A 76 -3.05 5.75 -24.15
CA GLN A 76 -4.28 6.33 -24.66
C GLN A 76 -5.37 5.26 -24.61
N TYR A 77 -5.97 5.10 -23.44
CA TYR A 77 -7.21 4.34 -23.36
C TYR A 77 -8.38 5.16 -23.89
N PRO A 78 -9.23 4.61 -24.75
CA PRO A 78 -10.50 5.22 -25.08
C PRO A 78 -11.42 5.07 -23.86
N VAL A 79 -11.23 5.92 -22.85
CA VAL A 79 -12.19 6.01 -21.74
C VAL A 79 -13.48 6.55 -22.35
N LYS A 80 -14.43 5.66 -22.62
CA LYS A 80 -15.76 6.01 -23.08
C LYS A 80 -16.50 6.71 -21.94
N ASP A 81 -17.43 7.59 -22.27
CA ASP A 81 -18.31 8.20 -21.27
C ASP A 81 -19.04 7.12 -20.46
N GLY A 82 -19.08 7.27 -19.12
CA GLY A 82 -19.78 6.36 -18.21
C GLY A 82 -18.90 5.36 -17.46
N TYR A 83 -17.62 5.20 -17.84
CA TYR A 83 -16.68 4.35 -17.11
C TYR A 83 -16.23 4.98 -15.78
N TYR A 84 -16.01 4.12 -14.79
CA TYR A 84 -15.34 4.48 -13.55
C TYR A 84 -13.88 4.83 -13.76
N SER A 85 -13.25 5.40 -12.72
CA SER A 85 -11.79 5.62 -12.73
C SER A 85 -11.06 4.28 -12.92
N MET A 86 -10.07 4.27 -13.80
CA MET A 86 -9.27 3.08 -14.09
C MET A 86 -8.61 2.55 -12.82
N VAL A 87 -8.72 1.23 -12.63
CA VAL A 87 -8.06 0.51 -11.54
C VAL A 87 -6.83 -0.20 -12.06
N VAL A 88 -5.78 -0.18 -11.24
CA VAL A 88 -4.48 -0.77 -11.56
C VAL A 88 -4.27 -1.95 -10.62
N GLY A 89 -4.10 -3.13 -11.20
CA GLY A 89 -3.99 -4.40 -10.48
C GLY A 89 -2.68 -5.13 -10.76
N PRO A 90 -1.64 -4.97 -9.92
CA PRO A 90 -0.39 -5.68 -10.11
C PRO A 90 -0.55 -7.16 -9.72
N THR A 91 -0.02 -8.05 -10.57
CA THR A 91 -0.10 -9.51 -10.39
C THR A 91 0.88 -10.03 -9.35
N THR A 92 2.02 -9.34 -9.20
CA THR A 92 3.03 -9.58 -8.17
C THR A 92 3.35 -8.28 -7.44
N PRO A 93 4.00 -8.34 -6.26
CA PRO A 93 4.57 -7.15 -5.65
C PRO A 93 5.50 -6.42 -6.62
N SER A 94 5.66 -5.12 -6.42
CA SER A 94 6.46 -4.23 -7.27
C SER A 94 7.98 -4.47 -7.21
N GLU A 95 8.42 -5.62 -6.69
CA GLU A 95 9.83 -6.01 -6.68
C GLU A 95 10.25 -6.46 -8.10
N SER A 96 11.24 -5.78 -8.69
CA SER A 96 11.71 -6.00 -10.06
C SER A 96 12.19 -7.42 -10.36
N SER A 97 12.59 -8.17 -9.34
CA SER A 97 13.03 -9.57 -9.43
C SER A 97 11.89 -10.57 -9.68
N MET A 98 10.63 -10.14 -9.51
CA MET A 98 9.48 -11.05 -9.51
C MET A 98 8.84 -11.22 -10.89
N GLY A 99 9.09 -10.28 -11.81
CA GLY A 99 8.70 -10.39 -13.22
C GLY A 99 7.19 -10.50 -13.49
N GLY A 100 6.36 -9.95 -12.61
CA GLY A 100 4.91 -9.79 -12.85
C GLY A 100 4.60 -8.55 -13.71
N GLY A 101 3.33 -8.40 -14.05
CA GLY A 101 2.81 -7.27 -14.82
C GLY A 101 1.69 -6.54 -14.08
N ILE A 102 1.01 -5.68 -14.83
CA ILE A 102 -0.03 -4.79 -14.34
C ILE A 102 -1.29 -5.00 -15.19
N TRP A 103 -2.40 -5.29 -14.53
CA TRP A 103 -3.73 -5.23 -15.13
C TRP A 103 -4.28 -3.82 -15.05
N PHE A 104 -4.71 -3.29 -16.18
CA PHE A 104 -5.49 -2.06 -16.29
C PHE A 104 -6.95 -2.45 -16.42
N ILE A 105 -7.79 -1.95 -15.52
CA ILE A 105 -9.15 -2.43 -15.36
C ILE A 105 -10.09 -1.24 -15.51
N LEU A 106 -11.03 -1.36 -16.43
CA LEU A 106 -12.07 -0.40 -16.73
C LEU A 106 -13.42 -1.06 -16.48
N ALA A 107 -14.28 -0.38 -15.73
CA ALA A 107 -15.62 -0.88 -15.43
C ALA A 107 -16.66 0.21 -15.73
N ASN A 108 -17.83 -0.21 -16.18
CA ASN A 108 -18.95 0.66 -16.50
C ASN A 108 -20.21 0.21 -15.71
N GLN A 109 -21.07 1.16 -15.37
CA GLN A 109 -22.34 0.92 -14.66
C GLN A 109 -23.28 -0.04 -15.40
N ASP A 110 -23.11 -0.19 -16.71
CA ASP A 110 -23.86 -1.13 -17.55
C ASP A 110 -23.45 -2.60 -17.38
N GLY A 111 -22.46 -2.90 -16.53
CA GLY A 111 -22.03 -4.27 -16.23
C GLY A 111 -20.77 -4.71 -16.97
N THR A 112 -20.26 -3.89 -17.90
CA THR A 112 -19.05 -4.22 -18.65
C THR A 112 -17.79 -4.02 -17.81
N ILE A 113 -16.90 -5.01 -17.79
CA ILE A 113 -15.55 -4.92 -17.22
C ILE A 113 -14.53 -5.32 -18.29
N GLU A 114 -13.64 -4.41 -18.64
CA GLU A 114 -12.54 -4.61 -19.57
C GLU A 114 -11.21 -4.61 -18.78
N MET A 115 -10.35 -5.60 -19.03
CA MET A 115 -9.04 -5.72 -18.41
C MET A 115 -7.99 -5.91 -19.49
N ASP A 116 -6.91 -5.14 -19.46
CA ASP A 116 -5.76 -5.39 -20.32
C ASP A 116 -4.47 -5.49 -19.52
N PHE A 117 -3.61 -6.41 -19.92
CA PHE A 117 -2.36 -6.71 -19.23
C PHE A 117 -1.18 -5.99 -19.88
N GLY A 118 -0.40 -5.28 -19.07
CA GLY A 118 0.86 -4.68 -19.50
C GLY A 118 2.04 -5.22 -18.70
N ILE A 119 3.16 -5.48 -19.37
CA ILE A 119 4.46 -5.77 -18.74
C ILE A 119 5.40 -4.60 -19.02
N LYS A 120 6.30 -4.25 -18.09
CA LYS A 120 7.35 -3.27 -18.39
C LYS A 120 8.25 -3.80 -19.52
N THR A 121 8.12 -3.26 -20.73
CA THR A 121 9.03 -3.48 -21.86
C THR A 121 9.66 -2.15 -22.32
N ALA A 122 10.67 -2.22 -23.18
CA ALA A 122 11.43 -1.05 -23.64
C ALA A 122 10.75 -0.24 -24.77
N LEU A 123 9.64 -0.73 -25.35
CA LEU A 123 9.03 -0.17 -26.56
C LEU A 123 7.55 0.23 -26.33
N ASP A 124 6.72 -0.70 -25.88
CA ASP A 124 5.31 -0.50 -25.46
C ASP A 124 4.90 -1.67 -24.53
N PRO A 125 4.37 -1.40 -23.32
CA PRO A 125 4.04 -2.46 -22.36
C PRO A 125 2.92 -3.40 -22.84
N PHE A 126 2.20 -3.04 -23.90
CA PHE A 126 1.12 -3.83 -24.50
C PHE A 126 1.50 -4.53 -25.81
N GLU A 127 2.66 -4.22 -26.42
CA GLU A 127 3.08 -4.86 -27.68
C GLU A 127 3.55 -6.32 -27.48
N GLU A 128 4.10 -6.67 -26.32
CA GLU A 128 4.47 -8.05 -25.97
C GLU A 128 3.32 -8.79 -25.27
N GLY A 129 2.26 -9.08 -26.02
CA GLY A 129 1.24 -10.06 -25.64
C GLY A 129 -0.07 -9.47 -25.12
N ASN A 130 -0.86 -8.90 -26.04
CA ASN A 130 -2.29 -8.58 -25.94
C ASN A 130 -3.09 -9.64 -25.14
N MET A 131 -3.07 -9.56 -23.82
CA MET A 131 -3.97 -10.30 -22.96
C MET A 131 -5.04 -9.33 -22.50
N SER A 132 -6.19 -9.47 -23.12
CA SER A 132 -7.38 -8.69 -22.83
C SER A 132 -8.47 -9.62 -22.34
N ILE A 133 -9.14 -9.25 -21.26
CA ILE A 133 -10.31 -9.95 -20.72
C ILE A 133 -11.48 -8.97 -20.81
N SER A 134 -12.60 -9.42 -21.36
CA SER A 134 -13.85 -8.66 -21.38
C SER A 134 -14.91 -9.50 -20.70
N LEU A 135 -15.57 -8.91 -19.70
CA LEU A 135 -16.59 -9.56 -18.88
C LEU A 135 -17.86 -8.72 -18.95
N ASP A 136 -19.01 -9.38 -18.97
CA ASP A 136 -20.31 -8.79 -18.70
C ASP A 136 -20.91 -9.48 -17.47
N ILE A 137 -21.20 -8.71 -16.42
CA ILE A 137 -21.75 -9.30 -15.19
C ILE A 137 -23.11 -10.00 -15.40
N ALA A 138 -23.87 -9.60 -16.43
CA ALA A 138 -25.16 -10.20 -16.76
C ALA A 138 -25.01 -11.67 -17.18
N ASP A 139 -23.88 -12.04 -17.79
CA ASP A 139 -23.57 -13.43 -18.18
C ASP A 139 -23.47 -14.35 -16.95
N TYR A 140 -23.21 -13.78 -15.78
CA TYR A 140 -23.13 -14.49 -14.50
C TYR A 140 -24.41 -14.35 -13.65
N GLY A 141 -25.50 -13.85 -14.24
CA GLY A 141 -26.79 -13.70 -13.58
C GLY A 141 -26.83 -12.58 -12.54
N LEU A 142 -25.93 -11.59 -12.65
CA LEU A 142 -25.86 -10.44 -11.75
C LEU A 142 -26.64 -9.26 -12.33
N GLU A 143 -27.25 -8.47 -11.44
CA GLU A 143 -28.10 -7.34 -11.83
C GLU A 143 -27.34 -6.00 -11.84
N LEU A 144 -27.75 -5.11 -12.73
CA LEU A 144 -27.28 -3.73 -12.78
C LEU A 144 -27.93 -2.86 -11.68
N PRO A 145 -27.29 -1.76 -11.23
CA PRO A 145 -26.02 -1.20 -11.75
C PRO A 145 -24.77 -1.86 -11.16
N LEU A 146 -23.71 -1.91 -11.95
CA LEU A 146 -22.36 -2.23 -11.44
C LEU A 146 -21.79 -1.02 -10.68
N SER A 147 -21.19 -1.26 -9.51
CA SER A 147 -20.44 -0.25 -8.74
C SER A 147 -18.97 -0.16 -9.17
N GLU A 148 -18.19 0.72 -8.52
CA GLU A 148 -16.73 0.76 -8.72
C GLU A 148 -16.11 -0.63 -8.46
N VAL A 149 -15.40 -1.16 -9.46
CA VAL A 149 -14.66 -2.42 -9.34
C VAL A 149 -13.35 -2.18 -8.60
N LEU A 150 -13.02 -3.07 -7.68
CA LEU A 150 -11.75 -3.11 -6.97
C LEU A 150 -10.95 -4.33 -7.41
N TYR A 151 -9.63 -4.20 -7.49
CA TYR A 151 -8.72 -5.31 -7.71
C TYR A 151 -7.97 -5.65 -6.42
N LEU A 152 -8.07 -6.91 -6.03
CA LEU A 152 -7.43 -7.48 -4.86
C LEU A 152 -6.16 -8.21 -5.28
N THR A 153 -5.00 -7.73 -4.83
CA THR A 153 -3.75 -8.44 -4.99
C THR A 153 -3.60 -9.49 -3.88
N PRO A 154 -3.27 -10.75 -4.21
CA PRO A 154 -3.05 -11.82 -3.24
C PRO A 154 -1.87 -11.55 -2.29
N ALA A 155 -1.93 -12.20 -1.13
CA ALA A 155 -0.89 -12.15 -0.11
C ALA A 155 0.18 -13.23 -0.31
N ARG A 156 1.33 -13.05 0.37
CA ARG A 156 2.35 -14.10 0.52
C ARG A 156 1.79 -15.28 1.31
N GLY A 157 1.66 -16.42 0.63
CA GLY A 157 1.28 -17.71 1.18
C GLY A 157 2.47 -18.51 1.71
N TYR A 158 2.23 -19.49 2.57
CA TYR A 158 3.23 -20.51 2.96
C TYR A 158 2.69 -21.91 2.67
N ASN A 159 3.56 -22.83 2.28
CA ASN A 159 3.14 -24.22 2.12
C ASN A 159 2.89 -24.86 3.50
N SER A 160 1.84 -25.67 3.64
CA SER A 160 1.55 -26.43 4.87
C SER A 160 2.66 -27.42 5.23
N THR A 161 3.49 -27.82 4.24
CA THR A 161 4.56 -28.81 4.40
C THR A 161 5.98 -28.23 4.46
N SER A 162 6.20 -26.96 4.07
CA SER A 162 7.50 -26.30 4.22
C SER A 162 7.34 -24.89 4.80
N THR A 163 8.06 -24.64 5.91
CA THR A 163 7.87 -23.44 6.74
C THR A 163 8.85 -22.31 6.43
N GLU A 164 9.64 -22.44 5.37
CA GLU A 164 10.78 -21.54 5.09
C GLU A 164 10.66 -20.79 3.76
N THR A 165 9.83 -21.26 2.83
CA THR A 165 9.68 -20.66 1.50
C THR A 165 8.26 -20.14 1.30
N SER A 166 8.11 -18.83 1.10
CA SER A 166 6.83 -18.26 0.70
C SER A 166 6.51 -18.65 -0.74
N THR A 167 5.24 -18.94 -1.03
CA THR A 167 4.78 -19.13 -2.41
C THR A 167 4.32 -17.81 -2.99
N PHE A 168 4.72 -17.56 -4.23
CA PHE A 168 4.22 -16.48 -5.07
C PHE A 168 3.37 -17.09 -6.17
N GLY A 169 2.29 -16.41 -6.55
CA GLY A 169 1.37 -16.91 -7.56
C GLY A 169 1.89 -16.71 -8.97
N GLU A 170 1.02 -17.01 -9.91
CA GLU A 170 1.31 -16.85 -11.33
C GLU A 170 1.59 -15.38 -11.67
N ARG A 171 2.48 -15.18 -12.64
CA ARG A 171 2.96 -13.84 -13.01
C ARG A 171 1.93 -13.02 -13.80
N VAL A 172 0.91 -13.68 -14.33
CA VAL A 172 -0.08 -13.09 -15.25
C VAL A 172 -1.49 -13.27 -14.69
N GLU A 173 -1.89 -14.51 -14.41
CA GLU A 173 -3.23 -14.86 -13.92
C GLU A 173 -3.27 -14.83 -12.39
N SER A 174 -3.16 -13.62 -11.83
CA SER A 174 -3.27 -13.41 -10.38
C SER A 174 -4.13 -12.22 -10.08
N GLY A 175 -4.77 -12.22 -8.91
CA GLY A 175 -5.71 -11.19 -8.47
C GLY A 175 -7.16 -11.64 -8.50
N LEU A 176 -8.01 -10.88 -7.82
CA LEU A 176 -9.46 -11.04 -7.84
C LEU A 176 -10.12 -9.69 -8.07
N LEU A 177 -11.30 -9.70 -8.68
CA LEU A 177 -12.17 -8.54 -8.73
C LEU A 177 -13.13 -8.57 -7.55
N THR A 178 -13.49 -7.39 -7.07
CA THR A 178 -14.53 -7.23 -6.06
C THR A 178 -15.36 -6.02 -6.39
N PHE A 179 -16.68 -6.21 -6.39
CA PHE A 179 -17.63 -5.19 -6.78
C PHE A 179 -19.00 -5.50 -6.19
N VAL A 180 -19.92 -4.56 -6.36
CA VAL A 180 -21.35 -4.75 -6.08
C VAL A 180 -22.14 -4.59 -7.36
N ALA A 181 -23.00 -5.56 -7.63
CA ALA A 181 -23.97 -5.59 -8.73
C ALA A 181 -25.37 -5.37 -8.13
N ASN A 182 -25.96 -4.20 -8.37
CA ASN A 182 -27.15 -3.72 -7.67
C ASN A 182 -26.91 -3.66 -6.14
N THR A 183 -27.47 -4.61 -5.39
CA THR A 183 -27.23 -4.78 -3.94
C THR A 183 -26.32 -5.96 -3.61
N THR A 184 -25.92 -6.74 -4.61
CA THR A 184 -25.19 -8.00 -4.43
C THR A 184 -23.69 -7.77 -4.42
N PHE A 185 -23.04 -8.03 -3.28
CA PHE A 185 -21.58 -8.05 -3.14
C PHE A 185 -21.00 -9.31 -3.78
N VAL A 186 -19.97 -9.14 -4.61
CA VAL A 186 -19.34 -10.21 -5.38
C VAL A 186 -17.83 -10.17 -5.24
N ILE A 187 -17.23 -11.34 -5.01
CA ILE A 187 -15.79 -11.60 -5.21
C ILE A 187 -15.65 -12.56 -6.38
N PHE A 188 -14.93 -12.14 -7.42
CA PHE A 188 -14.86 -12.82 -8.70
C PHE A 188 -13.41 -13.09 -9.10
N ASP A 189 -13.16 -14.29 -9.61
CA ASP A 189 -11.89 -14.64 -10.26
C ASP A 189 -12.04 -14.44 -11.78
N PRO A 190 -11.42 -13.38 -12.35
CA PRO A 190 -11.57 -13.07 -13.77
C PRO A 190 -10.82 -14.01 -14.70
N PHE A 191 -9.89 -14.82 -14.19
CA PHE A 191 -9.07 -15.72 -15.01
C PHE A 191 -9.70 -17.11 -15.14
N THR A 192 -10.47 -17.51 -14.12
CA THR A 192 -11.26 -18.74 -14.15
C THR A 192 -12.74 -18.49 -14.39
N GLU A 193 -13.12 -17.22 -14.59
CA GLU A 193 -14.51 -16.76 -14.77
C GLU A 193 -15.46 -17.31 -13.70
N THR A 194 -14.99 -17.35 -12.44
CA THR A 194 -15.70 -18.00 -11.34
C THR A 194 -16.08 -17.00 -10.26
N VAL A 195 -17.36 -17.01 -9.88
CA VAL A 195 -17.85 -16.31 -8.68
C VAL A 195 -17.39 -17.08 -7.45
N LEU A 196 -16.52 -16.49 -6.64
CA LEU A 196 -15.97 -17.09 -5.42
C LEU A 196 -16.85 -16.83 -4.19
N HIS A 197 -17.51 -15.67 -4.16
CA HIS A 197 -18.47 -15.30 -3.11
C HIS A 197 -19.52 -14.37 -3.68
N GLN A 198 -20.76 -14.55 -3.20
CA GLN A 198 -21.89 -13.69 -3.52
C GLN A 198 -22.78 -13.56 -2.29
N GLU A 199 -23.15 -12.33 -1.93
CA GLU A 199 -24.04 -12.04 -0.80
C GLU A 199 -24.81 -10.75 -1.04
N ASP A 200 -26.08 -10.71 -0.64
CA ASP A 200 -26.86 -9.46 -0.69
C ASP A 200 -26.42 -8.53 0.44
N ALA A 201 -25.82 -7.38 0.09
CA ALA A 201 -25.46 -6.34 1.05
C ALA A 201 -26.68 -5.56 1.57
N GLY A 202 -27.83 -5.68 0.87
CA GLY A 202 -29.09 -5.03 1.22
C GLY A 202 -29.14 -3.54 0.89
N PHE A 203 -28.15 -3.00 0.16
CA PHE A 203 -28.16 -1.62 -0.33
C PHE A 203 -27.22 -1.44 -1.53
N ILE A 204 -27.51 -0.43 -2.35
CA ILE A 204 -26.60 0.00 -3.43
C ILE A 204 -25.53 0.90 -2.79
N PRO A 205 -24.23 0.52 -2.85
CA PRO A 205 -23.17 1.32 -2.26
C PRO A 205 -22.91 2.58 -3.08
N LYS A 206 -22.69 3.68 -2.36
CA LYS A 206 -22.09 4.89 -2.95
C LYS A 206 -20.57 4.78 -2.99
N TRP A 207 -19.99 4.04 -2.04
CA TRP A 207 -18.56 3.85 -1.88
C TRP A 207 -18.23 2.38 -1.70
N VAL A 208 -17.26 1.91 -2.49
CA VAL A 208 -16.59 0.62 -2.33
C VAL A 208 -15.13 0.92 -1.98
N VAL A 209 -14.65 0.37 -0.86
CA VAL A 209 -13.33 0.68 -0.30
C VAL A 209 -12.60 -0.61 0.05
N GLN A 210 -11.39 -0.79 -0.45
CA GLN A 210 -10.49 -1.86 -0.01
C GLN A 210 -9.41 -1.34 0.91
N ASP A 211 -8.85 -2.22 1.73
CA ASP A 211 -7.66 -1.90 2.51
C ASP A 211 -6.43 -1.68 1.61
N THR A 212 -5.53 -0.83 2.10
CA THR A 212 -4.29 -0.46 1.39
C THR A 212 -3.40 -1.64 1.05
N THR A 213 -3.52 -2.77 1.75
CA THR A 213 -2.70 -3.94 1.48
C THR A 213 -3.24 -4.85 0.40
N SER A 214 -4.51 -4.68 0.06
CA SER A 214 -5.19 -5.41 -1.01
C SER A 214 -5.08 -4.67 -2.34
N ALA A 215 -4.84 -3.36 -2.32
CA ALA A 215 -4.76 -2.50 -3.50
C ALA A 215 -3.50 -2.64 -4.36
N GLY A 216 -2.67 -3.66 -4.14
CA GLY A 216 -1.52 -3.99 -4.99
C GLY A 216 -0.34 -3.02 -4.98
N ASN A 217 -0.49 -1.80 -4.43
CA ASN A 217 0.57 -0.80 -4.38
C ASN A 217 1.60 -1.06 -3.26
N MET A 218 2.01 -2.32 -3.12
CA MET A 218 2.85 -2.77 -2.01
C MET A 218 4.23 -3.19 -2.50
N LEU A 219 5.24 -2.47 -2.02
CA LEU A 219 6.63 -2.94 -2.02
C LEU A 219 6.81 -4.20 -1.15
N ASN A 220 5.91 -4.42 -0.19
CA ASN A 220 5.98 -5.57 0.72
C ASN A 220 4.56 -6.14 0.97
N PRO A 221 4.11 -7.16 0.22
CA PRO A 221 2.80 -7.75 0.40
C PRO A 221 2.67 -8.35 1.80
N PRO A 222 1.45 -8.38 2.38
CA PRO A 222 1.26 -9.01 3.67
C PRO A 222 1.49 -10.52 3.53
N SER A 223 1.98 -11.14 4.61
CA SER A 223 2.23 -12.58 4.65
C SER A 223 1.27 -13.27 5.62
N GLN A 224 0.94 -14.53 5.33
CA GLN A 224 0.23 -15.35 6.31
C GLN A 224 1.09 -15.51 7.55
N ARG A 225 0.45 -15.64 8.70
CA ARG A 225 1.15 -15.87 9.96
C ARG A 225 1.09 -17.34 10.31
N LYS A 226 2.23 -17.86 10.75
CA LYS A 226 2.31 -19.15 11.40
C LYS A 226 1.91 -18.96 12.87
N ILE A 227 0.85 -19.64 13.31
CA ILE A 227 0.43 -19.65 14.71
C ILE A 227 0.66 -21.04 15.25
N THR A 228 1.51 -21.12 16.26
CA THR A 228 1.80 -22.34 17.00
C THR A 228 0.95 -22.32 18.26
N GLU A 229 -0.19 -23.02 18.25
CA GLU A 229 -1.07 -23.11 19.41
C GLU A 229 -0.50 -24.06 20.49
N ASN A 230 0.29 -25.05 20.08
CA ASN A 230 1.12 -25.89 20.95
C ASN A 230 2.24 -26.57 20.14
N LEU A 231 3.11 -27.33 20.80
CA LEU A 231 4.29 -28.00 20.20
C LEU A 231 4.00 -28.88 18.98
N TRP A 232 2.74 -29.28 18.76
CA TRP A 232 2.36 -30.27 17.75
C TRP A 232 1.41 -29.72 16.68
N PHE A 233 0.73 -28.60 16.94
CA PHE A 233 -0.23 -28.01 16.01
C PHE A 233 0.20 -26.59 15.62
N THR A 234 0.59 -26.49 14.35
CA THR A 234 0.76 -25.21 13.66
C THR A 234 -0.44 -25.00 12.75
N ARG A 235 -1.03 -23.81 12.78
CA ARG A 235 -1.95 -23.34 11.74
C ARG A 235 -1.40 -22.12 11.02
N LEU A 236 -1.82 -21.94 9.77
CA LEU A 236 -1.63 -20.70 9.03
C LEU A 236 -2.87 -19.83 9.26
N GLU A 237 -2.67 -18.54 9.51
CA GLU A 237 -3.75 -17.58 9.71
C GLU A 237 -3.45 -16.27 8.98
N GLY A 238 -4.46 -15.73 8.31
CA GLY A 238 -4.37 -14.48 7.58
C GLY A 238 -3.46 -14.57 6.34
N PRO A 239 -3.02 -13.41 5.80
CA PRO A 239 -3.49 -12.11 6.19
C PRO A 239 -4.90 -11.87 5.67
N PHE A 240 -5.66 -11.12 6.44
CA PHE A 240 -7.03 -10.80 6.11
C PHE A 240 -7.09 -9.58 5.18
N ARG A 241 -8.03 -9.65 4.24
CA ARG A 241 -8.45 -8.61 3.31
C ARG A 241 -9.73 -7.98 3.84
N TYR A 242 -9.87 -6.68 3.66
CA TYR A 242 -11.03 -5.94 4.14
C TYR A 242 -11.64 -5.11 3.02
N VAL A 243 -12.93 -5.34 2.76
CA VAL A 243 -13.71 -4.58 1.80
C VAL A 243 -14.89 -3.96 2.51
N THR A 244 -14.99 -2.64 2.45
CA THR A 244 -16.07 -1.86 3.07
C THR A 244 -16.97 -1.30 1.98
N LEU A 245 -18.26 -1.59 2.11
CA LEU A 245 -19.33 -1.00 1.33
C LEU A 245 -20.01 0.05 2.18
N ALA A 246 -20.30 1.22 1.63
CA ALA A 246 -21.02 2.27 2.34
C ALA A 246 -21.90 3.09 1.41
N ASN A 247 -23.02 3.57 1.96
CA ASN A 247 -23.81 4.65 1.39
C ASN A 247 -24.03 5.73 2.46
N GLU A 248 -24.95 6.66 2.23
CA GLU A 248 -25.17 7.80 3.13
C GLU A 248 -25.81 7.41 4.48
N SER A 249 -26.32 6.19 4.63
CA SER A 249 -27.08 5.74 5.81
C SER A 249 -26.59 4.43 6.43
N LYS A 250 -25.74 3.66 5.74
CA LYS A 250 -25.34 2.32 6.14
C LYS A 250 -23.93 2.01 5.65
N PHE A 251 -23.22 1.19 6.41
CA PHE A 251 -22.01 0.51 5.93
C PHE A 251 -21.94 -0.94 6.39
N VAL A 252 -21.21 -1.75 5.62
CA VAL A 252 -20.82 -3.11 5.97
C VAL A 252 -19.35 -3.32 5.62
N THR A 253 -18.61 -4.06 6.44
CA THR A 253 -17.23 -4.45 6.14
C THR A 253 -17.06 -5.96 6.17
N TYR A 254 -16.60 -6.50 5.06
CA TYR A 254 -16.27 -7.90 4.87
C TYR A 254 -14.81 -8.16 5.20
N LYS A 255 -14.54 -9.33 5.76
CA LYS A 255 -13.21 -9.84 6.09
C LYS A 255 -13.05 -11.25 5.53
N PHE A 256 -11.97 -11.51 4.81
CA PHE A 256 -11.66 -12.84 4.27
C PHE A 256 -10.16 -13.01 4.07
N GLU A 257 -9.68 -14.25 3.89
CA GLU A 257 -8.28 -14.53 3.58
C GLU A 257 -8.08 -14.67 2.07
N TYR A 258 -6.98 -14.14 1.54
CA TYR A 258 -6.63 -14.31 0.13
C TYR A 258 -5.10 -14.30 -0.06
N CYS A 259 -4.55 -15.44 -0.47
CA CYS A 259 -3.13 -15.73 -0.52
C CYS A 259 -2.78 -16.61 -1.72
N TRP A 260 -1.55 -16.53 -2.23
CA TRP A 260 -1.13 -17.30 -3.39
C TRP A 260 -1.09 -18.83 -3.22
N ASN A 261 -0.93 -19.34 -2.01
CA ASN A 261 -0.87 -20.78 -1.74
C ASN A 261 -2.24 -21.47 -1.78
N ILE A 262 -3.34 -20.71 -1.78
CA ILE A 262 -4.70 -21.22 -1.82
C ILE A 262 -5.35 -20.64 -3.06
N ARG A 263 -5.76 -21.48 -4.01
CA ARG A 263 -6.59 -21.03 -5.13
C ARG A 263 -7.98 -20.72 -4.57
N GLY A 264 -8.39 -19.46 -4.62
CA GLY A 264 -9.64 -18.96 -4.06
C GLY A 264 -9.46 -18.15 -2.77
N ILE A 265 -10.54 -18.01 -2.01
CA ILE A 265 -10.60 -17.19 -0.79
C ILE A 265 -10.96 -18.06 0.43
N GLY A 266 -10.51 -17.63 1.61
CA GLY A 266 -11.02 -18.14 2.87
C GLY A 266 -12.47 -17.69 3.12
N PRO A 267 -13.13 -18.21 4.17
CA PRO A 267 -14.50 -17.84 4.50
C PRO A 267 -14.68 -16.32 4.64
N VAL A 268 -15.71 -15.79 3.99
CA VAL A 268 -16.09 -14.37 4.09
C VAL A 268 -16.90 -14.15 5.36
N GLN A 269 -16.53 -13.14 6.14
CA GLN A 269 -17.17 -12.79 7.40
C GLN A 269 -17.57 -11.33 7.42
N ASN A 270 -18.79 -11.04 7.90
CA ASN A 270 -19.23 -9.69 8.23
C ASN A 270 -18.56 -9.26 9.55
N LEU A 271 -17.60 -8.34 9.45
CA LEU A 271 -16.88 -7.82 10.60
C LEU A 271 -17.73 -6.80 11.37
N VAL A 272 -18.38 -5.92 10.61
CA VAL A 272 -19.23 -4.85 11.13
C VAL A 272 -20.26 -4.48 10.09
N GLU A 273 -21.50 -4.29 10.53
CA GLU A 273 -22.61 -3.77 9.76
C GLU A 273 -23.38 -2.81 10.66
N MET A 274 -23.58 -1.57 10.22
CA MET A 274 -24.30 -0.58 11.00
C MET A 274 -25.04 0.42 10.12
N ASP A 275 -26.23 0.80 10.59
CA ASP A 275 -27.00 1.91 10.05
C ASP A 275 -26.58 3.21 10.76
N ILE A 276 -25.65 3.94 10.15
CA ILE A 276 -25.22 5.26 10.62
C ILE A 276 -25.16 6.23 9.44
N PRO A 277 -25.51 7.51 9.65
CA PRO A 277 -25.34 8.51 8.61
C PRO A 277 -23.86 8.75 8.31
N ILE A 278 -23.44 8.60 7.04
CA ILE A 278 -22.05 8.73 6.59
C ILE A 278 -21.94 9.91 5.62
N THR A 279 -20.93 10.76 5.83
CA THR A 279 -20.74 11.98 5.01
C THR A 279 -19.68 11.84 3.94
N GLN A 280 -18.72 10.93 4.13
CA GLN A 280 -17.55 10.79 3.27
C GLN A 280 -17.17 9.33 3.06
N LYS A 281 -16.39 9.08 2.00
CA LYS A 281 -15.86 7.75 1.68
C LYS A 281 -15.12 7.18 2.91
N PRO A 282 -15.46 5.97 3.39
CA PRO A 282 -14.71 5.30 4.44
C PRO A 282 -13.24 5.12 4.11
N LEU A 283 -12.42 4.91 5.15
CA LEU A 283 -11.00 4.62 4.98
C LEU A 283 -10.64 3.29 5.65
N ASN A 284 -10.13 2.36 4.85
CA ASN A 284 -9.53 1.11 5.33
C ASN A 284 -8.01 1.25 5.27
N TYR A 285 -7.39 1.34 6.44
CA TYR A 285 -5.95 1.59 6.54
C TYR A 285 -5.27 0.55 7.42
N LYS A 286 -4.24 -0.11 6.89
CA LYS A 286 -3.43 -1.01 7.69
C LYS A 286 -2.30 -0.25 8.37
N PHE A 287 -2.29 -0.26 9.69
CA PHE A 287 -1.18 0.23 10.48
C PHE A 287 -0.28 -0.95 10.85
N ASP A 288 0.95 -0.95 10.34
CA ASP A 288 1.98 -1.91 10.72
C ASP A 288 3.08 -1.20 11.51
N ASN A 289 2.94 -1.21 12.84
CA ASN A 289 3.96 -0.71 13.73
C ASN A 289 4.17 -1.69 14.87
N VAL A 290 5.29 -2.40 14.81
CA VAL A 290 5.72 -3.41 15.80
C VAL A 290 5.71 -2.86 17.23
N LYS A 291 5.87 -1.54 17.42
CA LYS A 291 5.92 -0.90 18.74
C LYS A 291 4.55 -0.61 19.36
N TYR A 292 3.48 -0.46 18.56
CA TYR A 292 2.18 0.01 19.04
C TYR A 292 1.02 -0.95 18.77
N ALA A 293 0.99 -1.56 17.58
CA ALA A 293 0.05 -2.60 17.19
C ALA A 293 0.57 -3.22 15.88
N ALA A 294 1.07 -4.45 15.95
CA ALA A 294 1.53 -5.15 14.76
C ALA A 294 0.32 -5.63 13.93
N ASN A 295 0.28 -5.30 12.64
CA ASN A 295 -0.70 -5.82 11.67
C ASN A 295 -2.19 -5.60 12.01
N THR A 296 -2.57 -4.38 12.41
CA THR A 296 -4.00 -4.07 12.61
C THR A 296 -4.54 -3.23 11.45
N THR A 297 -5.57 -3.74 10.77
CA THR A 297 -6.35 -2.92 9.83
C THR A 297 -7.36 -2.11 10.62
N GLY A 298 -7.27 -0.80 10.51
CA GLY A 298 -8.23 0.17 11.02
C GLY A 298 -9.26 0.51 9.94
N ILE A 299 -10.54 0.48 10.32
CA ILE A 299 -11.65 0.91 9.48
C ILE A 299 -12.20 2.19 10.11
N TYR A 300 -12.16 3.27 9.34
CA TYR A 300 -12.53 4.60 9.80
C TYR A 300 -13.79 5.06 9.08
N ILE A 301 -14.86 5.29 9.83
CA ILE A 301 -16.16 5.71 9.29
C ILE A 301 -16.51 7.13 9.78
N PRO A 302 -16.51 8.13 8.87
CA PRO A 302 -16.86 9.51 9.20
C PRO A 302 -18.38 9.72 9.16
N SER A 303 -18.99 10.03 10.29
CA SER A 303 -20.43 10.28 10.39
C SER A 303 -20.82 11.75 10.32
N THR A 304 -22.11 12.02 10.10
CA THR A 304 -22.67 13.38 9.95
C THR A 304 -22.55 14.28 11.17
N ASN A 305 -22.43 13.71 12.37
CA ASN A 305 -22.32 14.44 13.63
C ASN A 305 -20.87 14.76 14.03
N GLY A 306 -19.92 14.71 13.08
CA GLY A 306 -18.50 14.94 13.37
C GLY A 306 -17.82 13.83 14.18
N THR A 307 -18.47 12.65 14.27
CA THR A 307 -17.89 11.48 14.91
C THR A 307 -17.12 10.64 13.89
N LEU A 308 -15.96 10.15 14.29
CA LEU A 308 -15.17 9.18 13.54
C LEU A 308 -15.19 7.86 14.33
N TYR A 309 -15.85 6.87 13.77
CA TYR A 309 -15.87 5.53 14.32
C TYR A 309 -14.65 4.77 13.82
N TYR A 310 -13.92 4.16 14.74
CA TYR A 310 -12.77 3.31 14.45
C TYR A 310 -13.10 1.87 14.84
N PHE A 311 -13.02 0.97 13.86
CA PHE A 311 -13.11 -0.47 14.03
C PHE A 311 -11.77 -1.11 13.70
N ASN A 312 -11.51 -2.31 14.22
CA ASN A 312 -10.31 -3.06 13.89
C ASN A 312 -10.64 -4.53 13.60
N GLY A 313 -9.66 -5.30 13.11
CA GLY A 313 -9.87 -6.72 12.79
C GLY A 313 -10.26 -7.65 13.95
N THR A 314 -10.36 -7.13 15.17
CA THR A 314 -10.78 -7.86 16.39
C THR A 314 -12.12 -7.37 16.96
N THR A 315 -12.69 -6.28 16.44
CA THR A 315 -13.98 -5.78 16.91
C THR A 315 -15.13 -6.48 16.21
N ASN A 316 -15.96 -7.21 16.98
CA ASN A 316 -17.21 -7.80 16.49
C ASN A 316 -18.34 -6.77 16.57
N GLY A 317 -18.47 -5.91 15.55
CA GLY A 317 -19.58 -4.96 15.44
C GLY A 317 -19.61 -3.79 16.43
N THR A 318 -18.63 -3.68 17.35
CA THR A 318 -18.51 -2.55 18.28
C THR A 318 -17.30 -1.70 17.94
N ALA A 319 -17.45 -0.38 17.86
CA ALA A 319 -16.31 0.51 17.59
C ALA A 319 -15.23 0.36 18.68
N ALA A 320 -14.00 0.06 18.26
CA ALA A 320 -12.83 0.01 19.14
C ALA A 320 -12.55 1.39 19.76
N LYS A 321 -12.83 2.45 18.99
CA LYS A 321 -12.71 3.82 19.45
C LYS A 321 -13.73 4.71 18.75
N ILE A 322 -14.25 5.68 19.49
CA ILE A 322 -15.10 6.73 18.97
C ILE A 322 -14.37 8.04 19.20
N ILE A 323 -14.07 8.78 18.13
CA ILE A 323 -13.40 10.07 18.19
C ILE A 323 -14.43 11.12 17.79
N GLN A 324 -14.78 12.02 18.69
CA GLN A 324 -15.65 13.15 18.38
C GLN A 324 -14.78 14.35 18.04
N PHE A 325 -14.93 14.86 16.82
CA PHE A 325 -14.39 16.15 16.46
C PHE A 325 -15.44 17.19 16.85
N ASN A 326 -15.12 18.04 17.83
CA ASN A 326 -15.95 19.18 18.12
C ASN A 326 -15.74 20.19 17.00
N ILE A 327 -16.66 20.23 16.03
CA ILE A 327 -16.67 21.22 14.94
C ILE A 327 -17.46 22.47 15.38
N SER A 328 -17.75 22.64 16.69
CA SER A 328 -18.16 23.95 17.19
C SER A 328 -16.94 24.85 17.18
N SER A 329 -17.10 26.09 16.70
CA SER A 329 -16.09 27.14 16.75
C SER A 329 -15.82 27.64 18.18
N GLU A 330 -16.13 26.85 19.21
CA GLU A 330 -15.85 27.21 20.59
C GLU A 330 -14.52 26.59 21.04
N PRO A 331 -13.64 27.39 21.67
CA PRO A 331 -12.38 26.89 22.17
C PRO A 331 -12.63 25.85 23.26
N VAL A 332 -11.94 24.71 23.15
CA VAL A 332 -11.90 23.67 24.18
C VAL A 332 -11.06 24.22 25.34
N GLU A 333 -11.65 24.34 26.54
CA GLU A 333 -10.95 24.69 27.80
C GLU A 333 -10.00 23.59 28.27
#